data_AF-A0AAV0BB48-F1
#
_entry.id   AF-A0AAV0BB48-F1
#
_cell.length_a   1.000
_cell.length_b   1.000
_cell.length_c   1.000
_cell.angle_alpha   90.00
_cell.angle_beta   90.00
_cell.angle_gamma   90.00
#
_symmetry.space_group_name_H-M   'P 1'
#
loop_
_entity.id
_entity.type
_entity.pdbx_description
1 polymer ?
#
loop_
_entity_poly.entity_id
_entity_poly.type
_entity_poly.pdbx_seq_one_letter_code
_entity_poly.pdbx_strand_id
1 'polypeptide(L)'
;MISRIPGSEIIYRYIKSSHQNNPFRTLLKMLLVFFIIRTWIQSRTRGDFGPDQSYLKLTKKVDKLIAEWEPEPLVENIPVTTQSLLCPPIFIGIPDIRPKILYGEPALRFTESMTVVNLASINFGGLIGDKRIKL
;
A
#
# COMPACT_ATOMS: atom_id res chain seq x y z
N MET A 1 -3.33 50.57 -46.69
CA MET A 1 -3.21 50.96 -45.27
C MET A 1 -3.22 49.70 -44.41
N ILE A 2 -2.15 48.90 -44.45
CA ILE A 2 -1.88 47.75 -43.57
C ILE A 2 -0.41 47.88 -43.18
N SER A 3 -0.15 48.72 -42.18
CA SER A 3 1.20 49.11 -41.79
C SER A 3 1.23 49.34 -40.28
N ARG A 4 0.92 48.31 -39.48
CA ARG A 4 1.04 48.45 -38.02
C ARG A 4 1.37 47.19 -37.24
N ILE A 5 1.93 46.17 -37.89
CA ILE A 5 2.53 45.02 -37.20
C ILE A 5 3.87 44.70 -37.91
N PRO A 6 5.03 45.02 -37.31
CA PRO A 6 6.31 44.67 -37.90
C PRO A 6 6.43 43.14 -37.93
N GLY A 7 6.39 42.56 -39.13
CA GLY A 7 6.42 41.10 -39.36
C GLY A 7 5.28 40.54 -40.21
N SER A 8 4.18 41.29 -40.42
CA SER A 8 3.06 40.80 -41.25
C SER A 8 3.37 40.79 -42.75
N GLU A 9 4.29 41.63 -43.21
CA GLU A 9 4.71 41.68 -44.62
C GLU A 9 5.47 40.40 -45.04
N ILE A 10 6.24 39.79 -44.13
CA ILE A 10 6.91 38.50 -44.36
C ILE A 10 5.89 37.37 -44.48
N ILE A 11 4.86 37.36 -43.62
CA ILE A 11 3.78 36.36 -43.67
C ILE A 11 3.03 36.48 -45.00
N TYR A 12 2.73 37.71 -45.42
CA TYR A 12 2.07 37.96 -46.70
C TYR A 12 2.91 37.50 -47.90
N ARG A 13 4.23 37.79 -47.91
CA ARG A 13 5.15 37.32 -48.95
C ARG A 13 5.31 35.80 -48.95
N TYR A 14 5.32 35.15 -47.78
CA TYR A 14 5.40 33.69 -47.67
C TYR A 14 4.14 33.02 -48.23
N ILE A 15 2.95 33.54 -47.92
CA ILE A 15 1.67 33.04 -48.44
C ILE A 15 1.59 33.25 -49.96
N LYS A 16 2.03 34.41 -50.45
CA LYS A 16 2.01 34.78 -51.88
C LYS A 16 3.04 33.99 -52.70
N SER A 17 4.23 33.73 -52.17
CA SER A 17 5.27 32.93 -52.83
C SER A 17 4.99 31.43 -52.78
N SER A 18 4.26 30.96 -51.76
CA SER A 18 3.88 29.53 -51.61
C SER A 18 2.61 29.14 -52.39
N HIS A 19 2.05 30.05 -53.20
CA HIS A 19 0.88 29.78 -54.04
C HIS A 19 1.18 28.92 -55.28
N GLN A 20 2.46 28.69 -55.61
CA GLN A 20 2.83 27.91 -56.81
C GLN A 20 2.94 26.39 -56.58
N ASN A 21 3.02 25.88 -55.34
CA ASN A 21 3.37 24.47 -55.09
C ASN A 21 2.41 23.73 -54.11
N ASN A 22 1.10 23.82 -54.32
CA ASN A 22 -0.01 23.12 -53.62
C ASN A 22 -0.74 23.96 -52.54
N PRO A 23 -1.89 24.59 -52.88
CA PRO A 23 -2.65 25.45 -51.96
C PRO A 23 -3.21 24.69 -50.75
N PHE A 24 -3.60 23.43 -50.95
CA PHE A 24 -4.19 22.58 -49.89
C PHE A 24 -3.22 22.28 -48.74
N ARG A 25 -1.96 21.93 -49.07
CA ARG A 25 -0.92 21.63 -48.07
C ARG A 25 -0.60 22.84 -47.19
N THR A 26 -0.61 24.03 -47.78
CA THR A 26 -0.34 25.29 -47.08
C THR A 26 -1.50 25.68 -46.15
N LEU A 27 -2.74 25.49 -46.61
CA LEU A 27 -3.94 25.72 -45.79
C LEU A 27 -3.97 24.78 -44.58
N LEU A 28 -3.70 23.49 -44.78
CA LEU A 28 -3.63 22.50 -43.71
C LEU A 28 -2.58 22.87 -42.64
N LYS A 29 -1.41 23.34 -43.08
CA LYS A 29 -0.34 23.77 -42.15
C LYS A 29 -0.74 25.00 -41.34
N MET A 30 -1.43 25.97 -41.95
CA MET A 30 -1.93 27.15 -41.24
C MET A 30 -3.00 26.77 -40.20
N LEU A 31 -3.94 25.90 -40.58
CA LEU A 31 -4.97 25.38 -39.68
C LEU A 31 -4.34 24.62 -38.50
N LEU A 32 -3.33 23.81 -38.75
CA LEU A 32 -2.64 23.03 -37.72
C LEU A 32 -1.89 23.93 -36.74
N VAL A 33 -1.17 24.94 -37.22
CA VAL A 33 -0.50 25.94 -36.36
C VAL A 33 -1.51 26.70 -35.52
N PHE A 34 -2.63 27.14 -36.12
CA PHE A 34 -3.72 27.80 -35.39
C PHE A 34 -4.33 26.90 -34.31
N PHE A 35 -4.55 25.62 -34.62
CA PHE A 35 -5.09 24.64 -33.69
C PHE A 35 -4.16 24.39 -32.50
N ILE A 36 -2.85 24.29 -32.74
CA ILE A 36 -1.83 24.15 -31.69
C ILE A 36 -1.87 25.36 -30.75
N ILE A 37 -1.88 26.58 -31.30
CA ILE A 37 -1.92 27.81 -30.51
C ILE A 37 -3.21 27.89 -29.68
N ARG A 38 -4.37 27.59 -30.29
CA ARG A 38 -5.66 27.57 -29.59
C ARG A 38 -5.65 26.57 -28.44
N THR A 39 -5.16 25.35 -28.69
CA THR A 39 -5.14 24.26 -27.71
C THR A 39 -4.22 24.62 -26.54
N TRP A 40 -3.07 25.22 -26.81
CA TRP A 40 -2.14 25.65 -25.78
C TRP A 40 -2.72 26.77 -24.90
N ILE A 41 -3.38 27.76 -25.48
CA ILE A 41 -4.08 28.81 -24.72
C ILE A 41 -5.24 28.21 -23.90
N GLN A 42 -6.03 27.31 -24.47
CA GLN A 42 -7.14 26.65 -23.77
C GLN A 42 -6.68 25.72 -22.64
N SER A 43 -5.48 25.14 -22.77
CA SER A 43 -4.88 24.31 -21.71
C SER A 43 -4.53 25.11 -20.45
N ARG A 44 -4.21 26.41 -20.58
CA ARG A 44 -4.05 27.31 -19.43
C ARG A 44 -5.38 27.58 -18.72
N THR A 45 -6.49 27.66 -19.45
CA THR A 45 -7.82 27.92 -18.86
C THR A 45 -8.48 26.66 -18.30
N ARG A 46 -7.97 25.46 -18.62
CA ARG A 46 -8.41 24.19 -18.01
C ARG A 46 -7.77 23.89 -16.64
N GLY A 47 -6.96 24.80 -16.11
CA GLY A 47 -6.46 24.71 -14.74
C GLY A 47 -7.53 24.89 -13.65
N ASP A 48 -8.71 25.43 -14.00
CA ASP A 48 -9.75 25.82 -13.03
C ASP A 48 -11.01 24.94 -13.03
N PHE A 49 -11.01 23.80 -13.72
CA PHE A 49 -11.91 22.68 -13.36
C PHE A 49 -11.14 21.75 -12.42
N GLY A 50 -10.76 22.32 -11.28
CA GLY A 50 -9.85 21.71 -10.33
C GLY A 50 -10.44 20.45 -9.64
N PRO A 51 -9.56 19.61 -9.05
CA PRO A 51 -9.95 18.50 -8.18
C PRO A 51 -10.68 18.93 -6.90
N ASP A 52 -10.88 20.24 -6.68
CA ASP A 52 -11.42 20.82 -5.46
C ASP A 52 -12.94 20.85 -5.33
N GLN A 53 -13.70 20.52 -6.39
CA GLN A 53 -15.15 20.34 -6.23
C GLN A 53 -15.51 19.01 -5.52
N SER A 54 -14.54 18.12 -5.34
CA SER A 54 -14.65 16.90 -4.53
C SER A 54 -14.03 17.01 -3.14
N TYR A 55 -13.64 18.20 -2.68
CA TYR A 55 -13.49 18.48 -1.23
C TYR A 55 -14.89 18.58 -0.60
N LEU A 56 -15.70 17.55 -0.79
CA LEU A 56 -16.84 17.25 0.05
C LEU A 56 -16.34 17.27 1.49
N LYS A 57 -17.05 17.97 2.38
CA LYS A 57 -16.80 18.05 3.84
C LYS A 57 -16.57 16.67 4.45
N LEU A 58 -15.36 16.12 4.35
CA LEU A 58 -15.01 14.81 4.86
C LEU A 58 -15.08 14.80 6.38
N THR A 59 -14.87 15.94 7.04
CA THR A 59 -14.94 16.09 8.50
C THR A 59 -16.26 15.54 9.06
N LYS A 60 -17.41 16.00 8.55
CA LYS A 60 -18.72 15.59 9.07
C LYS A 60 -19.06 14.11 8.79
N LYS A 61 -18.51 13.54 7.72
CA LYS A 61 -18.76 12.14 7.36
C LYS A 61 -17.88 11.21 8.19
N VAL A 62 -16.64 11.60 8.44
CA VAL A 62 -15.70 10.85 9.29
C VAL A 62 -16.20 10.79 10.73
N ASP A 63 -16.70 11.89 11.29
CA ASP A 63 -17.26 11.91 12.66
C ASP A 63 -18.44 10.94 12.82
N LYS A 64 -19.30 10.84 11.81
CA LYS A 64 -20.41 9.87 11.80
C LYS A 64 -19.90 8.43 11.75
N LEU A 65 -18.89 8.14 10.94
CA LEU A 65 -18.30 6.80 10.82
C LEU A 65 -17.59 6.38 12.10
N ILE A 66 -16.94 7.30 12.81
CA ILE A 66 -16.30 7.03 14.10
C ILE A 66 -17.36 6.74 15.17
N ALA A 67 -18.48 7.48 15.17
CA ALA A 67 -19.57 7.26 16.14
C ALA A 67 -20.32 5.93 15.93
N GLU A 68 -20.36 5.44 14.69
CA GLU A 68 -20.97 4.15 14.32
C GLU A 68 -20.02 2.96 14.46
N TRP A 69 -18.71 3.21 14.62
CA TRP A 69 -17.72 2.16 14.71
C TRP A 69 -17.68 1.53 16.11
N GLU A 70 -18.08 0.26 16.18
CA GLU A 70 -17.86 -0.58 17.36
C GLU A 70 -16.59 -1.43 17.15
N PRO A 71 -15.59 -1.35 18.06
CA PRO A 71 -14.39 -2.17 17.95
C PRO A 71 -14.77 -3.64 18.16
N GLU A 72 -14.26 -4.50 17.29
CA GLU A 72 -14.35 -5.94 17.49
C GLU A 72 -13.64 -6.33 18.80
N PRO A 73 -14.25 -7.21 19.62
CA PRO A 73 -13.61 -7.65 20.86
C PRO A 73 -12.29 -8.35 20.53
N LEU A 74 -11.20 -7.91 21.17
CA LEU A 74 -9.84 -8.44 20.96
C LEU A 74 -9.72 -9.95 21.24
N VAL A 75 -10.67 -10.51 21.98
CA VAL A 75 -10.74 -11.93 22.33
C VAL A 75 -12.23 -12.30 22.28
N GLU A 76 -12.62 -13.15 21.34
CA GLU A 76 -13.93 -13.79 21.35
C GLU A 76 -14.11 -14.54 22.68
N ASN A 77 -15.35 -14.71 23.17
CA ASN A 77 -15.60 -15.44 24.41
C ASN A 77 -15.38 -16.94 24.16
N ILE A 78 -14.10 -17.33 24.12
CA ILE A 78 -13.63 -18.67 23.79
C ILE A 78 -14.09 -19.60 24.92
N PRO A 79 -14.79 -20.72 24.61
CA PRO A 79 -15.22 -21.67 25.62
C PRO A 79 -14.02 -22.17 26.43
N VAL A 80 -14.22 -22.44 27.73
CA VAL A 80 -13.17 -22.81 28.70
C VAL A 80 -12.25 -23.92 28.18
N THR A 81 -12.78 -24.82 27.36
CA THR A 81 -12.06 -25.94 26.73
C THR A 81 -10.87 -25.52 25.88
N THR A 82 -10.94 -24.37 25.19
CA THR A 82 -9.89 -23.89 24.28
C THR A 82 -8.92 -22.91 24.93
N GLN A 83 -9.08 -22.58 26.21
CA GLN A 83 -8.14 -21.74 26.97
C GLN A 83 -6.72 -22.37 27.03
N SER A 84 -6.62 -23.70 26.98
CA SER A 84 -5.35 -24.42 26.91
C SER A 84 -4.58 -24.19 25.61
N LEU A 85 -5.25 -23.77 24.52
CA LEU A 85 -4.60 -23.41 23.25
C LEU A 85 -3.99 -22.02 23.27
N LEU A 86 -4.48 -21.12 24.15
CA LEU A 86 -4.01 -19.74 24.24
C LEU A 86 -2.62 -19.63 24.87
N CYS A 87 -2.27 -20.58 25.75
CA CYS A 87 -0.97 -20.60 26.41
C CYS A 87 -0.29 -21.96 26.18
N PRO A 88 0.38 -22.16 25.03
CA PRO A 88 1.09 -23.40 24.78
C PRO A 88 2.24 -23.59 25.79
N PRO A 89 2.47 -24.82 26.27
CA PRO A 89 3.58 -25.11 27.19
C PRO A 89 4.92 -24.84 26.52
N ILE A 90 5.84 -24.22 27.26
CA ILE A 90 7.19 -23.92 26.79
C ILE A 90 8.14 -25.00 27.30
N PHE A 91 8.87 -25.65 26.40
CA PHE A 91 9.89 -26.64 26.74
C PHE A 91 11.24 -25.96 26.98
N ILE A 92 11.90 -26.29 28.08
CA ILE A 92 13.22 -25.76 28.43
C ILE A 92 14.28 -26.85 28.25
N GLY A 93 15.24 -26.59 27.36
CA GLY A 93 16.42 -27.43 27.16
C GLY A 93 16.26 -28.49 26.08
N ILE A 94 17.02 -29.57 26.21
CA ILE A 94 17.06 -30.67 25.24
C ILE A 94 15.77 -31.50 25.36
N PRO A 95 15.16 -31.93 24.23
CA PRO A 95 14.00 -32.81 24.26
C PRO A 95 14.37 -34.18 24.85
N ASP A 96 14.07 -34.34 26.13
CA ASP A 96 14.22 -35.59 26.86
C ASP A 96 12.88 -36.35 26.95
N ILE A 97 12.89 -37.54 27.52
CA ILE A 97 11.69 -38.28 27.92
C ILE A 97 10.97 -37.58 29.08
N ARG A 98 11.72 -36.82 29.90
CA ARG A 98 11.19 -36.02 31.02
C ARG A 98 11.60 -34.55 30.90
N PRO A 99 11.11 -33.82 29.88
CA PRO A 99 11.51 -32.43 29.71
C PRO A 99 10.98 -31.57 30.86
N LYS A 100 11.72 -30.49 31.12
CA LYS A 100 11.24 -29.40 31.98
C LYS A 100 10.35 -28.49 31.15
N ILE A 101 9.12 -28.30 31.61
CA ILE A 101 8.14 -27.44 30.95
C ILE A 101 7.72 -26.30 31.88
N LEU A 102 7.36 -25.18 31.27
CA LEU A 102 6.58 -24.13 31.90
C LEU A 102 5.16 -24.19 31.35
N TYR A 103 4.16 -24.12 32.23
CA TYR A 103 2.76 -24.18 31.82
C TYR A 103 1.90 -23.22 32.66
N GLY A 104 0.99 -22.48 32.01
CA GLY A 104 0.08 -21.54 32.67
C GLY A 104 0.78 -20.25 33.14
N GLU A 105 0.35 -19.70 34.28
CA GLU A 105 0.93 -18.51 34.93
C GLU A 105 2.48 -18.52 35.03
N PRO A 106 3.14 -19.62 35.45
CA PRO A 106 4.60 -19.65 35.53
C PRO A 106 5.29 -19.64 34.15
N ALA A 107 4.59 -19.96 33.05
CA ALA A 107 5.12 -19.77 31.70
C ALA A 107 5.19 -18.29 31.30
N LEU A 108 4.22 -17.48 31.73
CA LEU A 108 4.22 -16.03 31.48
C LEU A 108 5.34 -15.32 32.27
N ARG A 109 5.66 -15.83 33.47
CA ARG A 109 6.66 -15.22 34.37
C ARG A 109 8.03 -15.88 34.33
N PHE A 110 8.18 -16.98 33.59
CA PHE A 110 9.41 -17.78 33.50
C PHE A 110 10.02 -18.14 34.87
N THR A 111 9.19 -18.49 35.86
CA THR A 111 9.64 -18.70 37.24
C THR A 111 9.81 -20.18 37.61
N GLU A 112 8.75 -20.99 37.46
CA GLU A 112 8.71 -22.36 37.97
C GLU A 112 8.62 -23.39 36.85
N SER A 113 9.62 -24.27 36.78
CA SER A 113 9.64 -25.39 35.83
C SER A 113 9.17 -26.69 36.48
N MET A 114 8.24 -27.38 35.83
CA MET A 114 7.81 -28.73 36.22
C MET A 114 8.41 -29.76 35.26
N THR A 115 8.81 -30.92 35.77
CA THR A 115 9.18 -32.07 34.94
C THR A 115 7.95 -32.89 34.62
N VAL A 116 7.68 -33.08 33.32
CA VAL A 116 6.54 -33.89 32.84
C VAL A 116 7.07 -34.99 31.93
N VAL A 117 6.37 -36.12 31.84
CA VAL A 117 6.72 -37.20 30.92
C VAL A 117 6.19 -36.88 29.53
N ASN A 118 7.07 -36.82 28.53
CA ASN A 118 6.69 -36.62 27.14
C ASN A 118 6.40 -37.96 26.45
N LEU A 119 5.12 -38.28 26.25
CA LEU A 119 4.67 -39.51 25.59
C LEU A 119 4.83 -39.48 24.06
N ALA A 120 5.06 -38.31 23.48
CA ALA A 120 5.28 -38.13 22.04
C ALA A 120 6.76 -37.89 21.71
N SER A 121 7.67 -38.18 22.65
CA SER A 121 9.10 -37.96 22.45
C SER A 121 9.67 -38.93 21.42
N ILE A 122 10.47 -38.40 20.49
CA ILE A 122 11.26 -39.20 19.56
C ILE A 122 12.52 -39.78 20.22
N ASN A 123 12.84 -39.38 21.46
CA ASN A 123 13.99 -39.86 22.22
C ASN A 123 13.67 -41.16 22.98
N PHE A 124 13.29 -42.21 22.26
CA PHE A 124 12.85 -43.48 22.85
C PHE A 124 13.88 -44.13 23.79
N GLY A 125 15.17 -43.97 23.47
CA GLY A 125 16.27 -44.55 24.24
C GLY A 125 16.85 -43.64 25.32
N GLY A 126 16.38 -42.39 25.47
CA GLY A 126 16.95 -41.42 26.41
C GLY A 126 18.43 -41.06 26.14
N LEU A 127 18.89 -41.25 24.91
CA LEU A 127 20.30 -41.08 24.54
C LEU A 127 20.62 -39.64 24.10
N ILE A 128 19.61 -38.89 23.66
CA ILE A 128 19.78 -37.49 23.25
C ILE A 128 20.08 -36.65 24.50
N GLY A 129 21.24 -36.00 24.53
CA GLY A 129 21.70 -35.18 25.66
C GLY A 129 22.46 -35.96 26.74
N ASP A 130 22.68 -37.27 26.57
CA ASP A 130 23.51 -38.05 27.48
C ASP A 130 24.98 -37.64 27.38
N LYS A 131 25.58 -37.22 28.50
CA LYS A 131 26.99 -36.82 28.56
C LYS A 131 27.96 -37.95 28.19
N ARG A 132 27.53 -39.21 28.31
CA ARG A 132 28.30 -40.41 27.92
C ARG A 132 28.40 -40.54 26.41
N ILE A 133 27.44 -39.98 25.68
CA ILE A 133 27.34 -40.04 24.21
C ILE A 133 27.54 -38.62 23.69
N LYS A 134 28.80 -38.17 23.68
CA LYS A 134 29.18 -36.97 22.93
C LYS A 134 29.35 -37.35 21.46
N LEU A 135 28.42 -36.90 20.63
CA LEU A 135 28.66 -36.68 19.20
C LEU A 135 29.38 -35.35 19.00
#